data_AF-W4HIV2-F1
#
_entry.id   AF-W4HIV2-F1
#
_cell.length_a   1.000
_cell.length_b   1.000
_cell.length_c   1.000
_cell.angle_alpha   90.00
_cell.angle_beta   90.00
_cell.angle_gamma   90.00
#
_symmetry.space_group_name_H-M   'P 1'
#
loop_
_entity.id
_entity.type
_entity.pdbx_description
1 polymer ?
#
loop_
_entity_poly.entity_id
_entity_poly.type
_entity_poly.pdbx_seq_one_letter_code
_entity_poly.pdbx_strand_id
1 'polypeptide(L)' 'MVIRSSRFEGLSRIARHRAVHKALGEDLVGQIHALSMDLATP' A
#
# COMPACT_ATOMS: atom_id res chain seq x y z
N MET A 1 -7.62 3.74 -5.43
CA MET A 1 -8.47 3.54 -4.23
C MET A 1 -7.86 4.24 -3.03
N VAL A 2 -8.62 4.53 -1.97
CA VAL A 2 -8.12 5.17 -0.74
C VAL A 2 -8.07 4.15 0.41
N ILE A 3 -6.95 4.06 1.13
CA ILE A 3 -6.81 3.25 2.34
C ILE A 3 -6.30 4.11 3.48
N ARG A 4 -6.96 4.03 4.64
CA ARG A 4 -6.54 4.69 5.87
C ARG A 4 -6.10 3.68 6.92
N SER A 5 -4.95 3.92 7.55
CA SER A 5 -4.44 3.06 8.62
C SER A 5 -3.44 3.80 9.51
N SER A 6 -3.53 3.62 10.82
CA SER A 6 -2.51 4.11 11.78
C SER A 6 -1.13 3.49 11.52
N ARG A 7 -1.08 2.32 10.87
CA ARG A 7 0.18 1.67 10.47
C ARG A 7 0.99 2.48 9.44
N PHE A 8 0.40 3.54 8.87
CA PHE A 8 1.07 4.46 7.95
C PHE A 8 1.71 5.68 8.64
N GLU A 9 1.53 5.84 9.95
CA GLU A 9 2.14 6.91 10.73
C GLU A 9 3.68 6.82 10.68
N GLY A 10 4.33 7.96 10.48
CA GLY A 10 5.79 8.03 10.33
C GLY A 10 6.36 7.43 9.03
N LEU A 11 5.56 6.73 8.23
CA LEU A 11 6.01 6.16 6.95
C LEU A 11 5.96 7.20 5.83
N SER A 12 7.03 7.23 5.02
CA SER A 12 7.02 7.96 3.74
C SER A 12 6.02 7.35 2.75
N ARG A 13 5.60 8.13 1.76
CA ARG A 13 4.67 7.66 0.71
C ARG A 13 5.10 6.32 0.12
N ILE A 14 6.36 6.18 -0.27
CA ILE A 14 6.88 4.93 -0.85
C ILE A 14 6.85 3.78 0.17
N ALA A 15 7.18 4.05 1.44
CA ALA A 15 7.14 3.03 2.49
C ALA A 15 5.72 2.50 2.74
N ARG A 16 4.70 3.37 2.70
CA ARG A 16 3.29 2.95 2.80
C ARG A 16 2.92 2.01 1.64
N HIS A 17 3.30 2.36 0.41
CA HIS A 17 3.02 1.52 -0.75
C HIS A 17 3.71 0.15 -0.61
N ARG A 18 5.00 0.12 -0.26
CA ARG A 18 5.73 -1.14 -0.03
C ARG A 18 5.10 -2.00 1.07
N ALA A 19 4.60 -1.39 2.14
CA ALA A 19 3.90 -2.11 3.20
C ALA A 19 2.63 -2.80 2.67
N VAL A 20 1.88 -2.14 1.79
CA VAL A 20 0.70 -2.73 1.15
C VAL A 20 1.09 -3.82 0.16
N HIS A 21 2.10 -3.60 -0.70
CA HIS A 21 2.60 -4.66 -1.60
C HIS A 21 3.03 -5.91 -0.83
N LYS A 22 3.71 -5.74 0.32
CA LYS A 22 4.09 -6.86 1.19
C LYS A 22 2.86 -7.57 1.79
N ALA A 23 1.79 -6.84 2.10
CA ALA A 23 0.56 -7.41 2.64
C ALA A 23 -0.29 -8.14 1.58
N LEU A 24 -0.24 -7.69 0.32
CA LEU A 24 -0.96 -8.31 -0.79
C LEU A 24 -0.30 -9.62 -1.26
N GLY A 25 1.02 -9.76 -1.08
CA GLY A 25 1.77 -10.94 -1.49
C GLY A 25 2.10 -10.96 -2.99
N GLU A 26 3.11 -11.75 -3.35
CA GLU A 26 3.71 -11.75 -4.69
C GLU A 26 2.74 -12.25 -5.77
N ASP A 27 1.90 -13.23 -5.47
CA ASP A 27 0.90 -13.78 -6.40
C ASP A 27 -0.17 -12.77 -6.82
N LEU A 28 -0.59 -11.90 -5.90
CA LEU A 28 -1.62 -10.91 -6.18
C LEU A 28 -1.01 -9.69 -6.88
N VAL A 29 0.21 -9.30 -6.50
CA VAL A 29 0.94 -8.22 -7.17
C VAL A 29 1.29 -8.61 -8.60
N GLY A 30 1.66 -9.87 -8.86
CA GLY A 30 1.96 -10.37 -10.21
C GLY A 30 0.76 -10.39 -11.16
N GLN A 31 -0.45 -10.50 -10.63
CA GLN A 31 -1.69 -10.50 -11.42
C GLN A 31 -2.24 -9.08 -11.69
N ILE A 32 -1.70 -8.06 -11.01
CA ILE A 32 -2.18 -6.68 -11.14
C ILE A 32 -1.12 -5.83 -11.85
N HIS A 33 -1.37 -5.54 -13.13
CA HIS A 33 -0.47 -4.75 -13.98
C HIS A 33 -0.18 -3.35 -13.44
N ALA A 34 -1.19 -2.65 -12.90
CA ALA A 34 -1.02 -1.38 -12.20
C ALA A 34 -2.21 -1.11 -11.26
N LEU A 35 -1.92 -0.84 -9.99
CA LEU A 35 -2.92 -0.48 -8.97
C LEU A 35 -2.61 0.89 -8.39
N SER A 36 -3.46 1.87 -8.66
CA SER A 36 -3.32 3.20 -8.04
C SER A 36 -3.98 3.23 -6.68
N MET A 37 -3.19 3.56 -5.66
CA MET A 37 -3.61 3.60 -4.25
C MET A 37 -3.18 4.92 -3.62
N ASP A 38 -4.09 5.49 -2.84
CA ASP A 38 -3.85 6.65 -1.99
C ASP A 38 -3.87 6.19 -0.52
N LEU A 39 -2.77 6.40 0.18
CA LEU A 39 -2.49 5.81 1.49
C LEU A 39 -2.27 6.92 2.53
N ALA A 40 -3.23 7.07 3.45
CA ALA A 40 -3.26 8.13 4.44
C ALA A 40 -3.36 7.60 5.87
N THR A 41 -2.87 8.37 6.83
CA THR A 41 -3.20 8.14 8.24
C THR A 41 -4.68 8.46 8.48
N PRO A 42 -5.29 7.94 9.57
CA PRO A 42 -6.63 8.35 9.99
C PRO A 42 -6.76 9.87 10.07
#